data_AF-A0A1G0FEC9-F1
#
_entry.id   AF-A0A1G0FEC9-F1
#
_cell.length_a   1.000
_cell.length_b   1.000
_cell.length_c   1.000
_cell.angle_alpha   90.00
_cell.angle_beta   90.00
_cell.angle_gamma   90.00
#
_symmetry.space_group_name_H-M   'P 1'
#
loop_
_entity.id
_entity.type
_entity.pdbx_description
1 polymer ?
#
loop_
_entity_poly.entity_id
_entity_poly.type
_entity_poly.pdbx_seq_one_letter_code
_entity_poly.pdbx_strand_id
1 'polypeptide(L)'
;MSITFGIIVVLVVLGAWVVSIYNKLIRLIEAVNNDHKQIDIQLDRRYKVFESLIEILKKYMDYEQSTLKQVVALRNQAQLAQTSGDEKTRITAENGISKIMSGLNLVFEQYPDLKANQNALQLQEEVVNTENKLAFAKQAYNDSIEKYNVEKKSFFESLVVSSFQSKLSKDFIYWNLPEDQIKQKENYTVKL
;
A
#
# COMPACT_ATOMS: atom_id res chain seq x y z
N MET A 1 13.37 48.05 -26.51
CA MET A 1 13.51 47.91 -25.04
C MET A 1 12.24 47.27 -24.43
N SER A 2 11.05 47.74 -24.77
CA SER A 2 9.76 47.19 -24.31
C SER A 2 9.48 45.74 -24.74
N ILE A 3 9.81 45.37 -25.99
CA ILE A 3 9.63 43.99 -26.49
C ILE A 3 10.55 43.01 -25.73
N THR A 4 11.82 43.38 -25.55
CA THR A 4 12.79 42.58 -24.79
C THR A 4 12.34 42.38 -23.34
N PHE A 5 11.84 43.43 -22.70
CA PHE A 5 11.27 43.34 -21.35
C PHE A 5 10.05 42.41 -21.31
N GLY A 6 9.13 42.52 -22.28
CA GLY A 6 7.98 41.63 -22.39
C GLY A 6 8.37 40.14 -22.53
N ILE A 7 9.38 39.84 -23.34
CA ILE A 7 9.91 38.48 -23.51
C ILE A 7 10.48 37.94 -22.18
N ILE A 8 11.25 38.76 -21.46
CA ILE A 8 11.82 38.37 -20.17
C ILE A 8 10.71 38.05 -19.16
N VAL A 9 9.66 38.88 -19.09
CA VAL A 9 8.52 38.66 -18.18
C VAL A 9 7.82 37.34 -18.52
N VAL A 10 7.55 37.06 -19.79
CA VAL A 10 6.92 35.80 -20.23
C VAL A 10 7.79 34.60 -19.85
N LEU A 11 9.10 34.66 -20.07
CA LEU A 11 10.02 33.58 -19.69
C LEU A 11 10.04 33.34 -18.18
N VAL A 12 10.02 34.39 -17.37
CA VAL A 12 9.97 34.27 -15.91
C VAL A 12 8.66 33.62 -15.46
N VAL A 13 7.53 34.01 -16.03
CA VAL A 13 6.22 33.41 -15.72
C VAL A 13 6.18 31.93 -16.10
N LEU A 14 6.66 31.58 -17.30
CA LEU A 14 6.75 30.18 -17.73
C LEU A 14 7.68 29.36 -16.84
N GLY A 15 8.83 29.92 -16.46
CA GLY A 15 9.78 29.27 -15.55
C GLY A 15 9.15 29.00 -14.17
N ALA A 16 8.50 30.00 -13.59
CA ALA A 16 7.79 29.86 -12.32
C ALA A 16 6.67 28.80 -12.38
N TRP A 17 5.95 28.74 -13.51
CA TRP A 17 4.91 27.76 -13.75
C TRP A 17 5.45 26.33 -13.82
N VAL A 18 6.54 26.10 -14.56
CA VAL A 18 7.20 24.78 -14.62
C VAL A 18 7.68 24.33 -13.24
N VAL A 19 8.29 25.23 -12.46
CA VAL A 19 8.74 24.93 -11.10
C VAL A 19 7.57 24.56 -10.18
N SER A 20 6.44 25.24 -10.32
CA SER A 20 5.22 24.93 -9.55
C SER A 20 4.72 23.52 -9.82
N ILE A 21 4.59 23.13 -11.10
CA ILE A 21 4.18 21.79 -11.52
C ILE A 21 5.17 20.74 -11.02
N TYR A 22 6.47 20.97 -11.19
CA TYR A 22 7.52 20.06 -10.74
C TYR A 22 7.38 19.78 -9.24
N ASN A 23 7.25 20.82 -8.42
CA ASN A 23 7.10 20.67 -6.97
C ASN A 23 5.78 20.01 -6.57
N LYS A 24 4.69 20.26 -7.30
CA LYS A 24 3.41 19.58 -7.10
C LYS A 24 3.53 18.07 -7.33
N LEU A 25 4.15 17.65 -8.44
CA LEU A 25 4.33 16.23 -8.76
C LEU A 25 5.27 15.52 -7.76
N ILE A 26 6.36 16.17 -7.34
CA ILE A 26 7.23 15.63 -6.28
C ILE A 26 6.46 15.41 -4.98
N ARG A 27 5.60 16.35 -4.57
CA ARG A 27 4.75 16.18 -3.37
C ARG A 27 3.81 14.97 -3.49
N LEU A 28 3.26 14.72 -4.68
CA LEU A 28 2.38 13.56 -4.92
C LEU A 28 3.17 12.25 -4.88
N ILE A 29 4.37 12.20 -5.46
CA ILE A 29 5.27 11.04 -5.36
C ILE A 29 5.60 10.73 -3.89
N GLU A 30 5.95 11.75 -3.11
CA GLU A 30 6.25 11.57 -1.69
C GLU A 30 5.03 11.17 -0.87
N ALA A 31 3.82 11.62 -1.25
CA ALA A 31 2.58 11.16 -0.62
C ALA A 31 2.37 9.66 -0.84
N VAL A 32 2.56 9.16 -2.07
CA VAL A 32 2.48 7.72 -2.37
C VAL A 32 3.50 6.92 -1.56
N ASN A 33 4.75 7.38 -1.51
CA ASN A 33 5.79 6.74 -0.70
C ASN A 33 5.46 6.73 0.79
N ASN A 34 4.87 7.82 1.29
CA ASN A 34 4.46 7.90 2.69
C ASN A 34 3.32 6.93 3.00
N ASP A 35 2.32 6.83 2.13
CA ASP A 35 1.19 5.91 2.34
C ASP A 35 1.64 4.45 2.25
N HIS A 36 2.62 4.14 1.40
CA HIS A 36 3.27 2.81 1.37
C HIS A 36 3.95 2.49 2.70
N LYS A 37 4.68 3.44 3.30
CA LYS A 37 5.25 3.27 4.64
C LYS A 37 4.19 3.06 5.72
N GLN A 38 3.00 3.65 5.58
CA GLN A 38 1.89 3.39 6.51
C GLN A 38 1.42 1.93 6.44
N ILE A 39 1.41 1.33 5.24
CA ILE A 39 1.15 -0.10 5.08
C ILE A 39 2.22 -0.91 5.82
N ASP A 40 3.50 -0.59 5.63
CA ASP A 40 4.60 -1.29 6.30
C ASP A 40 4.47 -1.29 7.83
N ILE A 41 4.07 -0.14 8.41
CA ILE A 41 3.82 -0.02 9.85
C ILE A 41 2.68 -0.95 10.30
N GLN A 42 1.58 -1.02 9.54
CA GLN A 42 0.47 -1.91 9.90
C GLN A 42 0.84 -3.39 9.73
N LEU A 43 1.67 -3.74 8.74
CA LEU A 43 2.17 -5.09 8.55
C LEU A 43 3.10 -5.51 9.71
N ASP A 44 4.00 -4.62 10.17
CA ASP A 44 4.83 -4.88 11.35
C ASP A 44 4.00 -5.05 12.62
N ARG A 45 2.98 -4.20 12.83
CA ARG A 45 2.03 -4.36 13.93
C ARG A 45 1.33 -5.71 13.86
N ARG A 46 0.87 -6.12 12.68
CA ARG A 46 0.23 -7.42 12.47
C ARG A 46 1.13 -8.57 12.86
N TYR A 47 2.40 -8.50 12.53
CA TYR A 47 3.34 -9.56 12.90
C TYR A 47 3.51 -9.68 14.42
N LYS A 48 3.57 -8.56 15.14
CA LYS A 48 3.62 -8.56 16.61
C LYS A 48 2.35 -9.16 17.22
N VAL A 49 1.18 -8.74 16.75
CA VAL A 49 -0.11 -9.30 17.21
C VAL A 49 -0.19 -10.80 16.92
N PHE A 50 0.28 -11.24 15.75
CA PHE A 50 0.31 -12.65 15.37
C PHE A 50 1.25 -13.47 16.27
N GLU A 51 2.45 -12.96 16.58
CA GLU A 51 3.37 -13.63 17.50
C GLU A 51 2.73 -13.84 18.87
N SER A 52 2.11 -12.80 19.43
CA SER A 52 1.37 -12.91 20.69
C SER A 52 0.22 -13.91 20.60
N LEU A 53 -0.50 -13.95 19.48
CA LEU A 53 -1.58 -14.91 19.25
C LEU A 53 -1.04 -16.35 19.25
N ILE A 54 0.07 -16.63 18.57
CA ILE A 54 0.69 -17.96 18.54
C ILE A 54 1.02 -18.45 19.95
N GLU A 55 1.56 -17.60 20.81
CA GLU A 55 1.91 -17.98 22.18
C GLU A 55 0.72 -18.42 23.01
N ILE A 56 -0.45 -17.80 22.79
CA ILE A 56 -1.70 -18.21 23.42
C ILE A 56 -2.20 -19.50 22.78
N LEU A 57 -2.30 -19.54 21.45
CA LEU A 57 -2.81 -20.71 20.72
C LEU A 57 -2.00 -21.98 21.03
N LYS A 58 -0.68 -21.90 21.14
CA LYS A 58 0.18 -23.04 21.53
C LYS A 58 -0.19 -23.69 22.86
N LYS A 59 -0.83 -22.95 23.79
CA LYS A 59 -1.28 -23.49 25.09
C LYS A 59 -2.61 -24.24 25.00
N TYR A 60 -3.40 -23.95 23.96
CA TYR A 60 -4.76 -24.48 23.79
C TYR A 60 -4.88 -25.43 22.58
N MET A 61 -3.88 -25.46 21.71
CA MET A 61 -3.92 -26.17 20.44
C MET A 61 -2.72 -27.10 20.32
N ASP A 62 -2.96 -28.38 20.60
CA ASP A 62 -2.00 -29.45 20.28
C ASP A 62 -1.98 -29.78 18.76
N TYR A 63 -2.99 -29.34 17.99
CA TYR A 63 -3.31 -29.93 16.67
C TYR A 63 -3.30 -28.99 15.44
N GLU A 64 -3.21 -27.66 15.59
CA GLU A 64 -3.30 -26.69 14.47
C GLU A 64 -1.93 -26.20 13.96
N GLN A 65 -0.98 -27.13 13.88
CA GLN A 65 0.35 -26.83 13.34
C GLN A 65 0.32 -26.47 11.86
N SER A 66 -0.62 -26.99 11.07
CA SER A 66 -0.67 -26.80 9.62
C SER A 66 -0.97 -25.34 9.26
N THR A 67 -1.96 -24.71 9.92
CA THR A 67 -2.31 -23.30 9.71
C THR A 67 -1.20 -22.38 10.17
N LEU A 68 -0.62 -22.63 11.35
CA LEU A 68 0.53 -21.88 11.85
C LEU A 68 1.75 -21.98 10.94
N LYS A 69 2.05 -23.19 10.42
CA LYS A 69 3.13 -23.40 9.44
C LYS A 69 2.88 -22.63 8.15
N GLN A 70 1.64 -22.57 7.66
CA GLN A 70 1.29 -21.79 6.48
C GLN A 70 1.53 -20.29 6.69
N VAL A 71 1.11 -19.73 7.83
CA VAL A 71 1.35 -18.30 8.10
C VAL A 71 2.84 -18.00 8.24
N VAL A 72 3.61 -18.86 8.93
CA VAL A 72 5.07 -18.70 9.02
C VAL A 72 5.72 -18.75 7.64
N ALA A 73 5.31 -19.68 6.77
CA ALA A 73 5.81 -19.77 5.40
C ALA A 73 5.50 -18.50 4.59
N LEU A 74 4.26 -18.00 4.67
CA LEU A 74 3.84 -16.77 4.00
C LEU A 74 4.60 -15.54 4.54
N ARG A 75 4.83 -15.46 5.86
CA ARG A 75 5.64 -14.38 6.45
C ARG A 75 7.06 -14.40 5.94
N ASN A 76 7.70 -15.57 5.90
CA ASN A 76 9.05 -15.70 5.36
C ASN A 76 9.10 -15.31 3.88
N GLN A 77 8.10 -15.73 3.10
CA GLN A 77 7.97 -15.32 1.70
C GLN A 77 7.82 -13.80 1.56
N ALA A 78 6.99 -13.16 2.40
CA ALA A 78 6.80 -11.71 2.38
C ALA A 78 8.09 -10.96 2.74
N GLN A 79 8.84 -11.41 3.74
CA GLN A 79 10.11 -10.79 4.16
C GLN A 79 11.22 -10.94 3.10
N LEU A 80 11.33 -12.12 2.48
CA LEU A 80 12.27 -12.35 1.38
C LEU A 80 11.91 -11.48 0.16
N ALA A 81 10.62 -11.40 -0.18
CA ALA A 81 10.13 -10.57 -1.26
C ALA A 81 10.40 -9.07 -0.99
N GLN A 82 10.19 -8.59 0.24
CA GLN A 82 10.54 -7.23 0.64
C GLN A 82 12.03 -6.94 0.47
N THR A 83 12.90 -7.86 0.90
CA THR A 83 14.37 -7.68 0.84
C THR A 83 14.88 -7.67 -0.62
N SER A 84 14.24 -8.45 -1.49
CA SER A 84 14.57 -8.53 -2.91
C SER A 84 13.88 -7.46 -3.78
N GLY A 85 13.00 -6.63 -3.19
CA GLY A 85 12.23 -5.63 -3.91
C GLY A 85 11.09 -6.19 -4.77
N ASP A 86 10.71 -7.45 -4.60
CA ASP A 86 9.58 -8.08 -5.30
C ASP A 86 8.25 -7.78 -4.60
N GLU A 87 7.72 -6.58 -4.84
CA GLU A 87 6.50 -6.13 -4.19
C GLU A 87 5.27 -6.97 -4.58
N LYS A 88 5.22 -7.55 -5.80
CA LYS A 88 4.09 -8.39 -6.23
C LYS A 88 4.02 -9.69 -5.41
N THR A 89 5.16 -10.35 -5.23
CA THR A 89 5.22 -11.56 -4.39
C THR A 89 4.93 -11.23 -2.94
N ARG A 90 5.44 -10.08 -2.45
CA ARG A 90 5.15 -9.60 -1.10
C ARG A 90 3.65 -9.41 -0.89
N ILE A 91 2.98 -8.63 -1.74
CA ILE A 91 1.53 -8.39 -1.67
C ILE A 91 0.76 -9.71 -1.64
N THR A 92 1.12 -10.65 -2.52
CA THR A 92 0.46 -11.96 -2.60
C THR A 92 0.58 -12.73 -1.28
N ALA A 93 1.78 -12.78 -0.69
CA ALA A 93 2.00 -13.44 0.58
C ALA A 93 1.23 -12.76 1.73
N GLU A 94 1.28 -11.42 1.81
CA GLU A 94 0.61 -10.63 2.84
C GLU A 94 -0.92 -10.77 2.78
N ASN A 95 -1.50 -10.91 1.59
CA ASN A 95 -2.92 -11.20 1.40
C ASN A 95 -3.28 -12.63 1.83
N GLY A 96 -2.39 -13.59 1.59
CA GLY A 96 -2.54 -14.96 2.11
C GLY A 96 -2.67 -14.96 3.64
N ILE A 97 -1.85 -14.16 4.32
CA ILE A 97 -1.93 -13.99 5.78
C ILE A 97 -3.27 -13.35 6.18
N SER A 98 -3.70 -12.27 5.52
CA SER A 98 -5.02 -11.65 5.80
C SER A 98 -6.17 -12.64 5.64
N LYS A 99 -6.11 -13.53 4.63
CA LYS A 99 -7.13 -14.57 4.41
C LYS A 99 -7.17 -15.57 5.57
N ILE A 100 -6.01 -16.02 6.05
CA ILE A 100 -5.95 -16.92 7.20
C ILE A 100 -6.48 -16.22 8.46
N MET A 101 -6.08 -14.97 8.70
CA MET A 101 -6.57 -14.17 9.83
C MET A 101 -8.08 -13.96 9.81
N SER A 102 -8.69 -13.78 8.63
CA SER A 102 -10.16 -13.66 8.51
C SER A 102 -10.90 -14.93 8.94
N GLY A 103 -10.25 -16.09 8.83
CA GLY A 103 -10.78 -17.38 9.29
C GLY A 103 -10.61 -17.62 10.79
N LEU A 104 -9.88 -16.76 11.50
CA LEU A 104 -9.56 -16.97 12.92
C LEU A 104 -10.81 -17.05 13.80
N ASN A 105 -11.88 -16.33 13.45
CA ASN A 105 -13.14 -16.40 14.18
C ASN A 105 -13.74 -17.81 14.19
N LEU A 106 -13.60 -18.57 13.10
CA LEU A 106 -14.08 -19.95 13.03
C LEU A 106 -13.26 -20.85 13.96
N VAL A 107 -11.96 -20.62 14.08
CA VAL A 107 -11.08 -21.34 15.01
C VAL A 107 -11.55 -21.09 16.44
N PHE A 108 -11.81 -19.84 16.83
CA PHE A 108 -12.30 -19.53 18.18
C PHE A 108 -13.63 -20.22 18.52
N GLU A 109 -14.54 -20.41 17.55
CA GLU A 109 -15.79 -21.14 17.76
C GLU A 109 -15.58 -22.65 17.99
N GLN A 110 -14.51 -23.23 17.43
CA GLN A 110 -14.19 -24.65 17.60
C GLN A 110 -13.51 -24.97 18.93
N TYR A 111 -12.97 -23.96 19.63
CA TYR A 111 -12.22 -24.14 20.88
C TYR A 111 -12.87 -23.33 22.03
N PRO A 112 -13.85 -23.91 22.76
CA PRO A 112 -14.56 -23.23 23.84
C PRO A 112 -13.66 -22.65 24.94
N ASP A 113 -12.58 -23.36 25.28
CA ASP A 113 -11.61 -22.90 26.30
C ASP A 113 -10.84 -21.65 25.85
N LEU A 114 -10.54 -21.54 24.55
CA LEU A 114 -9.94 -20.35 23.96
C LEU A 114 -10.94 -19.19 23.95
N LYS A 115 -12.19 -19.47 23.60
CA LYS A 115 -13.29 -18.50 23.61
C LYS A 115 -13.60 -17.95 25.01
N ALA A 116 -13.41 -18.77 26.06
CA ALA A 116 -13.56 -18.34 27.45
C ALA A 116 -12.34 -17.55 27.98
N ASN A 117 -11.22 -17.57 27.27
CA ASN A 117 -10.01 -16.87 27.71
C ASN A 117 -10.05 -15.38 27.32
N GLN A 118 -10.06 -14.51 28.33
CA GLN A 118 -10.12 -13.06 28.12
C GLN A 118 -8.93 -12.50 27.32
N ASN A 119 -7.72 -13.04 27.50
CA ASN A 119 -6.53 -12.60 26.75
C ASN A 119 -6.62 -13.03 25.28
N ALA A 120 -7.19 -14.21 25.00
CA ALA A 120 -7.41 -14.68 23.64
C ALA A 120 -8.44 -13.81 22.90
N LEU A 121 -9.54 -13.45 23.56
CA LEU A 121 -10.55 -12.53 23.02
C LEU A 121 -9.98 -11.15 22.72
N GLN A 122 -9.14 -10.60 23.62
CA GLN A 122 -8.44 -9.34 23.39
C GLN A 122 -7.54 -9.40 22.15
N LEU A 123 -6.76 -10.47 21.98
CA LEU A 123 -5.91 -10.63 20.80
C LEU A 123 -6.72 -10.80 19.51
N GLN A 124 -7.84 -11.52 19.55
CA GLN A 124 -8.75 -11.62 18.40
C GLN A 124 -9.24 -10.23 17.97
N GLU A 125 -9.63 -9.39 18.92
CA GLU A 125 -10.03 -8.01 18.65
C GLU A 125 -8.86 -7.17 18.09
N GLU A 126 -7.65 -7.34 18.61
CA GLU A 126 -6.44 -6.69 18.07
C GLU A 126 -6.14 -7.11 16.63
N VAL A 127 -6.32 -8.39 16.29
CA VAL A 127 -6.18 -8.89 14.91
C VAL A 127 -7.17 -8.17 13.99
N VAL A 128 -8.45 -8.17 14.35
CA VAL A 128 -9.51 -7.50 13.55
C VAL A 128 -9.20 -6.01 13.40
N ASN A 129 -8.84 -5.33 14.48
CA ASN A 129 -8.49 -3.92 14.46
C ASN A 129 -7.26 -3.63 13.58
N THR A 130 -6.28 -4.53 13.58
CA THR A 130 -5.08 -4.38 12.75
C THR A 130 -5.38 -4.62 11.27
N GLU A 131 -6.18 -5.64 10.93
CA GLU A 131 -6.62 -5.88 9.53
C GLU A 131 -7.48 -4.73 8.99
N ASN A 132 -8.36 -4.16 9.82
CA ASN A 132 -9.15 -2.97 9.43
C ASN A 132 -8.25 -1.77 9.12
N LYS A 133 -7.28 -1.46 10.01
CA LYS A 133 -6.32 -0.37 9.78
C LYS A 133 -5.46 -0.62 8.55
N LEU A 134 -5.04 -1.86 8.34
CA LEU A 134 -4.28 -2.27 7.17
C LEU A 134 -5.10 -2.08 5.88
N ALA A 135 -6.39 -2.41 5.89
CA ALA A 135 -7.28 -2.19 4.75
C ALA A 135 -7.40 -0.69 4.39
N PHE A 136 -7.59 0.18 5.40
CA PHE A 136 -7.61 1.63 5.18
C PHE A 136 -6.28 2.17 4.65
N ALA A 137 -5.14 1.69 5.17
CA ALA A 137 -3.83 2.10 4.68
C ALA A 137 -3.62 1.70 3.20
N LYS A 138 -4.03 0.49 2.82
CA LYS A 138 -3.99 0.00 1.43
C LYS A 138 -4.85 0.85 0.52
N GLN A 139 -6.05 1.22 0.96
CA GLN A 139 -6.93 2.11 0.19
C GLN A 139 -6.29 3.49 0.00
N ALA A 140 -5.78 4.10 1.08
CA ALA A 140 -5.15 5.42 1.02
C ALA A 140 -3.95 5.45 0.05
N TYR A 141 -3.13 4.40 0.07
CA TYR A 141 -2.03 4.22 -0.88
C TYR A 141 -2.51 4.11 -2.32
N ASN A 142 -3.53 3.32 -2.61
CA ASN A 142 -4.10 3.23 -3.96
C ASN A 142 -4.67 4.59 -4.41
N ASP A 143 -5.36 5.30 -3.53
CA ASP A 143 -5.94 6.61 -3.81
C ASP A 143 -4.85 7.66 -4.10
N SER A 144 -3.70 7.61 -3.42
CA SER A 144 -2.58 8.50 -3.71
C SER A 144 -1.89 8.16 -5.03
N ILE A 145 -1.77 6.88 -5.40
CA ILE A 145 -1.31 6.50 -6.74
C ILE A 145 -2.25 7.07 -7.81
N GLU A 146 -3.57 6.96 -7.62
CA GLU A 146 -4.56 7.49 -8.56
C GLU A 146 -4.44 9.00 -8.73
N LYS A 147 -4.35 9.75 -7.62
CA LYS A 147 -4.15 11.20 -7.65
C LYS A 147 -2.88 11.58 -8.40
N TYR A 148 -1.78 10.89 -8.11
CA TYR A 148 -0.52 11.10 -8.82
C TYR A 148 -0.64 10.77 -10.31
N ASN A 149 -1.28 9.67 -10.69
CA ASN A 149 -1.43 9.24 -12.07
C ASN A 149 -2.32 10.20 -12.88
N VAL A 150 -3.40 10.73 -12.30
CA VAL A 150 -4.26 11.74 -12.93
C VAL A 150 -3.46 13.02 -13.20
N GLU A 151 -2.72 13.49 -12.21
CA GLU A 151 -1.89 14.69 -12.33
C GLU A 151 -0.74 14.49 -13.33
N LYS A 152 -0.03 13.35 -13.27
CA LYS A 152 1.02 12.97 -14.23
C LYS A 152 0.54 13.03 -15.69
N LYS A 153 -0.72 12.68 -15.94
CA LYS A 153 -1.32 12.60 -17.29
C LYS A 153 -2.02 13.88 -17.74
N SER A 154 -2.21 14.85 -16.84
CA SER A 154 -2.85 16.11 -17.18
C SER A 154 -2.02 16.86 -18.22
N PHE A 155 -2.68 17.58 -19.14
CA PHE A 155 -2.04 18.08 -20.37
C PHE A 155 -0.75 18.85 -20.09
N PHE A 156 -0.81 19.83 -19.19
CA PHE A 156 0.33 20.69 -18.87
C PHE A 156 1.42 19.97 -18.08
N GLU A 157 1.01 19.17 -17.11
CA GLU A 157 1.88 18.34 -16.27
C GLU A 157 2.65 17.33 -17.12
N SER A 158 2.00 16.71 -18.12
CA SER A 158 2.61 15.73 -19.01
C SER A 158 3.79 16.29 -19.80
N LEU A 159 3.74 17.58 -20.19
CA LEU A 159 4.85 18.26 -20.85
C LEU A 159 6.06 18.37 -19.91
N VAL A 160 5.84 18.74 -18.66
CA VAL A 160 6.90 18.82 -17.64
C VAL A 160 7.44 17.42 -17.32
N VAL A 161 6.58 16.42 -17.15
CA VAL A 161 6.98 15.02 -16.93
C VAL A 161 7.85 14.51 -18.08
N SER A 162 7.49 14.81 -19.33
CA SER A 162 8.26 14.40 -20.51
C SER A 162 9.67 15.01 -20.54
N SER A 163 9.85 16.20 -19.98
CA SER A 163 11.16 16.85 -19.88
C SER A 163 11.99 16.34 -18.70
N PHE A 164 11.35 15.83 -17.63
CA PHE A 164 12.00 15.37 -16.40
C PHE A 164 11.65 13.91 -16.04
N GLN A 165 11.65 13.03 -17.04
CA GLN A 165 11.15 11.65 -16.92
C GLN A 165 11.77 10.86 -15.75
N SER A 166 13.09 10.91 -15.58
CA SER A 166 13.80 10.12 -14.55
C SER A 166 13.34 10.42 -13.11
N LYS A 167 12.88 11.65 -12.86
CA LYS A 167 12.43 12.10 -11.55
C LYS A 167 10.91 12.04 -11.41
N LEU A 168 10.17 12.39 -12.46
CA LEU A 168 8.73 12.61 -12.40
C LEU A 168 7.88 11.49 -12.99
N SER A 169 8.44 10.59 -13.80
CA SER A 169 7.73 9.44 -14.36
C SER A 169 8.00 8.20 -13.51
N LYS A 170 7.30 8.10 -12.37
CA LYS A 170 7.31 6.93 -11.49
C LYS A 170 6.11 6.05 -11.79
N ASP A 171 6.31 4.76 -11.62
CA ASP A 171 5.26 3.76 -11.69
C ASP A 171 5.21 3.04 -10.34
N PHE A 172 4.01 2.94 -9.79
CA PHE A 172 3.75 2.35 -8.49
C PHE A 172 2.87 1.13 -8.65
N ILE A 173 3.13 0.11 -7.84
CA ILE A 173 2.33 -1.11 -7.84
C ILE A 173 1.15 -0.90 -6.90
N TYR A 174 -0.06 -1.04 -7.43
CA TYR A 174 -1.28 -0.98 -6.64
C TYR A 174 -1.42 -2.17 -5.70
N TRP A 175 -2.01 -1.94 -4.53
CA TRP A 175 -2.40 -3.00 -3.62
C TRP A 175 -3.77 -3.57 -4.03
N ASN A 176 -3.87 -4.86 -4.35
CA ASN A 176 -5.13 -5.57 -4.63
C ASN A 176 -6.00 -4.99 -5.76
N LEU A 177 -5.41 -4.42 -6.80
CA LEU A 177 -6.11 -4.10 -8.04
C LEU A 177 -5.74 -5.11 -9.14
N PRO A 178 -6.72 -5.79 -9.76
CA PRO A 178 -6.49 -6.64 -10.91
C PRO A 178 -5.81 -5.87 -12.06
N GLU A 179 -4.87 -6.50 -12.78
CA GLU A 179 -4.10 -5.83 -13.85
C GLU A 179 -5.01 -5.27 -14.96
N ASP A 180 -6.15 -5.90 -15.22
CA ASP A 180 -7.19 -5.43 -16.14
C ASP A 180 -7.85 -4.13 -15.68
N GLN A 181 -8.08 -3.96 -14.38
CA GLN A 181 -8.63 -2.71 -13.82
C GLN A 181 -7.59 -1.59 -13.83
N ILE A 182 -6.32 -1.92 -13.56
CA ILE A 182 -5.20 -0.97 -13.68
C ILE A 182 -5.13 -0.47 -15.13
N LYS A 183 -5.12 -1.39 -16.11
CA LYS A 183 -5.09 -1.03 -17.54
C LYS A 183 -6.30 -0.20 -17.97
N GLN A 184 -7.50 -0.49 -17.45
CA GLN A 184 -8.69 0.32 -17.75
C GLN A 184 -8.57 1.75 -17.20
N LYS A 185 -8.14 1.90 -15.94
CA LYS A 185 -7.92 3.23 -15.34
C LYS A 185 -6.77 3.97 -16.01
N GLU A 186 -5.74 3.26 -16.43
CA GLU A 186 -4.55 3.87 -17.02
C GLU A 186 -4.74 4.27 -18.49
N ASN A 187 -5.49 3.49 -19.26
CA ASN A 187 -5.76 3.76 -20.68
C ASN A 187 -6.98 4.67 -20.89
N TYR A 188 -7.59 5.18 -19.82
CA TYR A 188 -8.67 6.15 -19.94
C TYR A 188 -8.15 7.43 -20.60
N THR A 189 -8.52 7.62 -21.86
CA THR A 189 -8.31 8.83 -22.64
C THR A 189 -9.67 9.48 -22.83
N VAL A 190 -9.79 10.74 -22.43
CA VAL A 190 -10.99 11.53 -22.75
C VAL A 190 -10.99 11.71 -24.26
N LYS A 191 -11.90 11.01 -24.95
CA LYS A 191 -12.15 11.26 -26.37
C LYS A 191 -12.76 12.66 -26.47
N LEU A 192 -12.02 13.57 -27.09
CA LEU A 192 -12.49 14.92 -27.45
C LEU A 192 -13.50 14.84 -28.60
#